data_AF-A0A6A3XDJ3-F1
#
_entry.id   AF-A0A6A3XDJ3-F1
#
_cell.length_a   1.000
_cell.length_b   1.000
_cell.length_c   1.000
_cell.angle_alpha   90.00
_cell.angle_beta   90.00
_cell.angle_gamma   90.00
#
_symmetry.space_group_name_H-M   'P 1'
#
loop_
_entity.id
_entity.type
_entity.pdbx_description
1 polymer ?
#
loop_
_entity_poly.entity_id
_entity_poly.type
_entity_poly.pdbx_seq_one_letter_code
_entity_poly.pdbx_strand_id
1 'polypeptide(L)'
;MGKCCKWFKKYLSELEAHLRDNDSGCRPPEGWWLVLTIAESVSSSAIISFRTLEGKTALVAEQSAQFQSLFDKYKEKFNAKVGLDDTTRTEVKIINCAAPVWPPLPCVCSRYAFSPSGNIAVDTNSLLELLRDDGNFTIAAMGVISPDELYNLLFEVARVLAEIMEGLNQLQPERDSDNMPLESDPPPALPHHLVRLRGRDLSTIIDQHRARMTRLWKESELDQIEQEHSAMRQMYASSTEFRAKVEQNVKLDFANCWDSLDAYYPALKRFAGGLATIFPGTSTVESDLSLLKWVKPSYKSRLTDFSFEGALHTKQFAELDSIPLD
;
A
#
# COMPACT_ATOMS: atom_id res chain seq x y z
N MET A 1 -0.45 5.33 -13.07
CA MET A 1 0.12 6.67 -13.30
C MET A 1 1.62 6.59 -13.67
N GLY A 2 2.46 5.90 -12.89
CA GLY A 2 3.92 5.85 -13.14
C GLY A 2 4.37 5.41 -14.55
N LYS A 3 3.70 4.44 -15.19
CA LYS A 3 4.02 4.06 -16.59
C LYS A 3 3.79 5.22 -17.58
N CYS A 4 2.74 6.02 -17.38
CA CYS A 4 2.43 7.17 -18.22
C CYS A 4 3.44 8.30 -18.01
N CYS A 5 3.78 8.63 -16.75
CA CYS A 5 4.78 9.66 -16.46
C CYS A 5 6.16 9.31 -17.02
N LYS A 6 6.58 8.03 -16.91
CA LYS A 6 7.81 7.53 -17.53
C LYS A 6 7.81 7.66 -19.05
N TRP A 7 6.68 7.40 -19.70
CA TRP A 7 6.54 7.59 -21.14
C TRP A 7 6.74 9.06 -21.52
N PHE A 8 6.06 9.99 -20.85
CA PHE A 8 6.23 11.42 -21.10
C PHE A 8 7.67 11.91 -20.89
N LYS A 9 8.34 11.47 -19.81
CA LYS A 9 9.77 11.81 -19.59
C LYS A 9 10.68 11.22 -20.67
N LYS A 10 10.41 9.98 -21.11
CA LYS A 10 11.22 9.32 -22.14
C LYS A 10 11.14 10.03 -23.50
N TYR A 11 9.96 10.51 -23.87
CA TYR A 11 9.70 11.13 -25.18
C TYR A 11 9.66 12.66 -25.12
N LEU A 12 10.15 13.25 -24.02
CA LEU A 12 10.07 14.69 -23.76
C LEU A 12 10.60 15.54 -24.91
N SER A 13 11.82 15.28 -25.37
CA SER A 13 12.46 16.07 -26.44
C SER A 13 11.71 15.97 -27.78
N GLU A 14 11.18 14.79 -28.10
CA GLU A 14 10.41 14.55 -29.32
C GLU A 14 9.04 15.24 -29.25
N LEU A 15 8.40 15.20 -28.09
CA LEU A 15 7.13 15.88 -27.84
C LEU A 15 7.30 17.41 -27.89
N GLU A 16 8.36 17.96 -27.30
CA GLU A 16 8.60 19.40 -27.35
C GLU A 16 8.90 19.89 -28.77
N ALA A 17 9.67 19.15 -29.56
CA ALA A 17 9.92 19.46 -30.96
C ALA A 17 8.60 19.45 -31.75
N HIS A 18 7.80 18.40 -31.59
CA HIS A 18 6.51 18.26 -32.27
C HIS A 18 5.51 19.36 -31.88
N LEU A 19 5.45 19.74 -30.60
CA LEU A 19 4.57 20.80 -30.10
C LEU A 19 5.05 22.20 -30.51
N ARG A 20 6.35 22.37 -30.79
CA ARG A 20 6.92 23.63 -31.30
C ARG A 20 6.59 23.82 -32.78
N ASP A 21 6.65 22.76 -33.58
CA ASP A 21 6.49 22.83 -35.03
C ASP A 21 5.03 22.96 -35.49
N ASN A 22 4.07 22.54 -34.67
CA ASN A 22 2.65 22.44 -35.05
C ASN A 22 1.70 23.48 -34.40
N ASP A 23 2.24 24.58 -33.86
CA ASP A 23 1.54 25.75 -33.26
C ASP A 23 0.43 25.40 -32.24
N SER A 24 0.75 25.51 -30.96
CA SER A 24 0.24 24.62 -29.91
C SER A 24 -0.58 25.32 -28.83
N GLY A 25 -1.87 25.55 -29.10
CA GLY A 25 -2.86 25.80 -28.03
C GLY A 25 -2.95 24.66 -26.99
N CYS A 26 -2.36 23.50 -27.29
CA CYS A 26 -2.31 22.32 -26.43
C CYS A 26 -0.94 22.07 -25.77
N ARG A 27 0.04 22.98 -25.87
CA ARG A 27 1.35 22.78 -25.23
C ARG A 27 1.20 22.85 -23.71
N PRO A 28 1.65 21.83 -22.95
CA PRO A 28 1.64 21.90 -21.50
C PRO A 28 2.52 23.05 -20.99
N PRO A 29 2.09 23.80 -19.97
CA PRO A 29 2.92 24.82 -19.34
C PRO A 29 4.11 24.18 -18.62
N GLU A 30 5.18 24.95 -18.41
CA GLU A 30 6.41 24.45 -17.77
C GLU A 30 6.14 23.85 -16.37
N GLY A 31 5.24 24.44 -15.60
CA GLY A 31 4.83 23.92 -14.29
C GLY A 31 4.21 22.52 -14.36
N TRP A 32 3.57 22.16 -15.47
CA TRP A 32 3.01 20.82 -15.66
C TRP A 32 4.11 19.76 -15.71
N TRP A 33 5.22 20.05 -16.37
CA TRP A 33 6.35 19.12 -16.44
C TRP A 33 7.05 18.95 -15.09
N LEU A 34 7.14 20.00 -14.29
CA LEU A 34 7.68 19.91 -12.93
C LEU A 34 6.81 18.99 -12.05
N VAL A 35 5.48 19.17 -12.09
CA VAL A 35 4.55 18.29 -11.36
C VAL A 35 4.63 16.86 -11.86
N LEU A 36 4.74 16.65 -13.18
CA LEU A 36 4.90 15.33 -13.77
C LEU A 36 6.16 14.62 -13.24
N THR A 37 7.28 15.31 -13.15
CA THR A 37 8.53 14.75 -12.60
C THR A 37 8.36 14.33 -11.13
N ILE A 38 7.74 15.18 -10.30
CA ILE A 38 7.50 14.84 -8.90
C ILE A 38 6.55 13.64 -8.80
N ALA A 39 5.45 13.64 -9.56
CA ALA A 39 4.47 12.55 -9.60
C ALA A 39 5.08 11.22 -10.08
N GLU A 40 6.00 11.25 -11.05
CA GLU A 40 6.74 10.07 -11.49
C GLU A 40 7.59 9.51 -10.34
N SER A 41 8.30 10.39 -9.65
CA SER A 41 9.18 10.05 -8.53
C SER A 41 8.44 9.42 -7.36
N VAL A 42 7.26 9.95 -7.02
CA VAL A 42 6.36 9.42 -5.98
C VAL A 42 5.79 8.08 -6.41
N SER A 43 5.22 8.01 -7.61
CA SER A 43 4.54 6.81 -8.10
C SER A 43 5.49 5.65 -8.37
N SER A 44 6.74 5.91 -8.75
CA SER A 44 7.77 4.87 -8.90
C SER A 44 8.07 4.19 -7.56
N SER A 45 8.22 4.94 -6.47
CA SER A 45 8.41 4.38 -5.13
C SER A 45 7.19 3.57 -4.68
N ALA A 46 5.98 4.09 -4.90
CA ALA A 46 4.75 3.37 -4.56
C ALA A 46 4.61 2.05 -5.35
N ILE A 47 4.88 2.07 -6.66
CA ILE A 47 4.80 0.86 -7.52
C ILE A 47 5.75 -0.24 -7.03
N ILE A 48 6.95 0.11 -6.57
CA ILE A 48 7.89 -0.87 -6.02
C ILE A 48 7.28 -1.53 -4.79
N SER A 49 6.78 -0.74 -3.83
CA SER A 49 6.11 -1.27 -2.64
C SER A 49 4.88 -2.12 -2.99
N PHE A 50 4.04 -1.67 -3.92
CA PHE A 50 2.86 -2.42 -4.34
C PHE A 50 3.21 -3.76 -5.00
N ARG A 51 4.24 -3.82 -5.85
CA ARG A 51 4.69 -5.09 -6.46
C ARG A 51 5.17 -6.09 -5.43
N THR A 52 5.78 -5.63 -4.34
CA THR A 52 6.15 -6.51 -3.22
C THR A 52 4.91 -7.08 -2.52
N LEU A 53 3.79 -6.36 -2.53
CA LEU A 53 2.51 -6.75 -1.93
C LEU A 53 1.60 -7.58 -2.85
N GLU A 54 1.82 -7.56 -4.16
CA GLU A 54 1.05 -8.35 -5.14
C GLU A 54 1.30 -9.87 -5.03
N GLY A 55 2.18 -10.32 -4.14
CA GLY A 55 2.39 -11.74 -3.85
C GLY A 55 1.19 -12.38 -3.17
N LYS A 56 0.75 -13.55 -3.65
CA LYS A 56 -0.41 -14.32 -3.12
C LYS A 56 -0.25 -14.82 -1.66
N THR A 57 0.86 -14.52 -1.01
CA THR A 57 1.26 -15.05 0.30
C THR A 57 1.67 -13.98 1.31
N ALA A 58 1.53 -12.69 0.97
CA ALA A 58 1.98 -11.61 1.85
C ALA A 58 1.08 -11.51 3.10
N LEU A 59 1.67 -11.72 4.27
CA LEU A 59 0.99 -11.64 5.57
C LEU A 59 0.61 -10.19 5.90
N VAL A 60 -0.47 -9.98 6.67
CA VAL A 60 -0.86 -8.64 7.15
C VAL A 60 0.32 -7.88 7.75
N ALA A 61 1.09 -8.51 8.64
CA ALA A 61 2.25 -7.88 9.27
C ALA A 61 3.30 -7.43 8.23
N GLU A 62 3.47 -8.19 7.15
CA GLU A 62 4.34 -7.81 6.04
C GLU A 62 3.74 -6.65 5.25
N GLN A 63 2.42 -6.60 5.07
CA GLN A 63 1.74 -5.47 4.42
C GLN A 63 1.88 -4.18 5.21
N SER A 64 1.61 -4.21 6.52
CA SER A 64 1.83 -3.08 7.44
C SER A 64 3.28 -2.62 7.40
N ALA A 65 4.23 -3.55 7.44
CA ALA A 65 5.65 -3.22 7.36
C ALA A 65 6.05 -2.58 6.02
N GLN A 66 5.45 -2.99 4.90
CA GLN A 66 5.71 -2.38 3.60
C GLN A 66 5.10 -0.97 3.48
N PHE A 67 3.90 -0.74 4.02
CA PHE A 67 3.32 0.60 4.07
C PHE A 67 4.15 1.53 4.96
N GLN A 68 4.60 1.04 6.12
CA GLN A 68 5.54 1.78 6.97
C GLN A 68 6.86 2.07 6.24
N SER A 69 7.42 1.09 5.52
CA SER A 69 8.62 1.29 4.72
C SER A 69 8.42 2.33 3.61
N LEU A 70 7.25 2.35 2.96
CA LEU A 70 6.92 3.39 1.97
C LEU A 70 6.81 4.77 2.63
N PHE A 71 6.16 4.84 3.78
CA PHE A 71 6.04 6.06 4.57
C PHE A 71 7.40 6.61 4.97
N ASP A 72 8.29 5.76 5.49
CA ASP A 72 9.64 6.14 5.90
C ASP A 72 10.47 6.63 4.70
N LYS A 73 10.35 5.98 3.54
CA LYS A 73 10.99 6.45 2.29
C LYS A 73 10.51 7.84 1.89
N TYR A 74 9.22 8.14 2.00
CA TYR A 74 8.70 9.47 1.71
C TYR A 74 9.14 10.49 2.76
N LYS A 75 9.15 10.11 4.03
CA LYS A 75 9.64 10.95 5.12
C LYS A 75 11.08 11.40 4.90
N GLU A 76 11.96 10.47 4.54
CA GLU A 76 13.36 10.77 4.25
C GLU A 76 13.49 11.61 2.97
N LYS A 77 12.88 11.16 1.87
CA LYS A 77 12.99 11.79 0.56
C LYS A 77 12.47 13.23 0.51
N PHE A 78 11.40 13.51 1.25
CA PHE A 78 10.74 14.84 1.25
C PHE A 78 11.03 15.64 2.52
N ASN A 79 12.00 15.20 3.33
CA ASN A 79 12.36 15.81 4.61
C ASN A 79 11.14 16.13 5.49
N ALA A 80 10.18 15.20 5.53
CA ALA A 80 8.90 15.43 6.17
C ALA A 80 9.04 15.39 7.70
N LYS A 81 8.38 16.33 8.37
CA LYS A 81 8.19 16.34 9.83
C LYS A 81 6.89 15.62 10.15
N VAL A 82 6.92 14.75 11.16
CA VAL A 82 5.81 13.86 11.54
C VAL A 82 5.64 13.92 13.05
N GLY A 83 4.39 13.82 13.53
CA GLY A 83 4.08 13.86 14.96
C GLY A 83 4.08 15.28 15.52
N LEU A 84 3.67 16.25 14.70
CA LEU A 84 3.64 17.67 15.08
C LEU A 84 2.46 17.96 16.00
N ASP A 85 2.76 18.39 17.22
CA ASP A 85 1.81 19.03 18.13
C ASP A 85 1.68 20.54 17.85
N ASP A 86 0.79 21.25 18.55
CA ASP A 86 0.54 22.67 18.30
C ASP A 86 1.79 23.56 18.52
N THR A 87 2.68 23.17 19.44
CA THR A 87 3.92 23.88 19.76
C THR A 87 4.94 23.73 18.63
N THR A 88 5.23 22.48 18.24
CA THR A 88 6.15 22.15 17.15
C THR A 88 5.64 22.64 15.80
N ARG A 89 4.32 22.63 15.57
CA ARG A 89 3.71 23.23 14.37
C ARG A 89 4.01 24.74 14.28
N THR A 90 4.01 25.43 15.41
CA THR A 90 4.33 26.86 15.48
C THR A 90 5.81 27.10 15.21
N GLU A 91 6.70 26.27 15.74
CA GLU A 91 8.15 26.34 15.47
C GLU A 91 8.48 26.09 13.99
N VAL A 92 7.85 25.09 13.37
CA VAL A 92 8.03 24.78 11.94
C VAL A 92 7.56 25.92 11.04
N LYS A 93 6.50 26.64 11.41
CA LYS A 93 6.02 27.84 10.70
C LYS A 93 6.99 29.02 10.79
N ILE A 94 7.79 29.12 11.85
CA ILE A 94 8.71 30.24 12.09
C ILE A 94 9.98 30.14 11.23
N ILE A 95 10.28 28.98 10.64
CA ILE A 95 11.44 28.79 9.75
C ILE A 95 11.20 29.55 8.42
N ASN A 96 11.43 30.86 8.45
CA ASN A 96 11.47 31.74 7.29
C ASN A 96 12.63 31.34 6.37
N CYS A 97 12.46 31.63 5.08
CA CYS A 97 13.44 31.44 4.01
C CYS A 97 14.74 32.23 4.25
N ALA A 98 15.60 31.75 5.14
CA ALA A 98 16.89 32.39 5.45
C ALA A 98 18.05 31.84 4.60
N ALA A 99 17.84 30.75 3.84
CA ALA A 99 18.86 30.20 2.96
C ALA A 99 18.72 30.77 1.54
N PRO A 100 19.82 31.17 0.88
CA PRO A 100 19.80 31.48 -0.55
C PRO A 100 19.48 30.20 -1.33
N VAL A 101 18.26 30.10 -1.84
CA VAL A 101 17.80 29.01 -2.70
C VAL A 101 17.79 29.51 -4.14
N TRP A 102 18.19 28.66 -5.08
CA TRP A 102 18.00 28.90 -6.52
C TRP A 102 16.91 27.97 -7.06
N PRO A 103 15.93 28.48 -7.84
CA PRO A 103 15.68 29.91 -8.10
C PRO A 103 15.25 30.68 -6.82
N PRO A 104 15.47 32.01 -6.77
CA PRO A 104 15.11 32.79 -5.59
C PRO A 104 13.59 32.76 -5.39
N LEU A 105 13.14 32.23 -4.26
CA LEU A 105 11.74 32.26 -3.86
C LEU A 105 11.46 33.50 -2.99
N PRO A 106 10.20 33.98 -2.93
CA PRO A 106 9.85 35.12 -2.10
C PRO A 106 10.21 34.92 -0.61
N CYS A 107 10.71 35.96 0.05
CA CYS A 107 11.23 35.88 1.44
C CYS A 107 10.15 35.54 2.50
N VAL A 108 8.86 35.67 2.16
CA VAL A 108 7.70 35.49 3.06
C VAL A 108 7.08 34.09 2.91
N CYS A 109 7.72 33.20 2.16
CA CYS A 109 7.22 31.87 1.87
C CYS A 109 7.29 30.94 3.09
N SER A 110 6.19 30.26 3.39
CA SER A 110 6.22 29.13 4.31
C SER A 110 7.00 27.98 3.67
N ARG A 111 8.10 27.57 4.31
CA ARG A 111 8.96 26.45 3.85
C ARG A 111 8.26 25.09 3.93
N TYR A 112 7.28 24.96 4.81
CA TYR A 112 6.59 23.71 5.06
C TYR A 112 5.12 23.81 4.67
N ALA A 113 4.63 22.80 3.96
CA ALA A 113 3.21 22.59 3.69
C ALA A 113 2.68 21.49 4.61
N PHE A 114 1.56 21.75 5.28
CA PHE A 114 0.99 20.87 6.29
C PHE A 114 -0.11 19.98 5.70
N SER A 115 -0.25 18.78 6.26
CA SER A 115 -1.40 17.92 6.01
C SER A 115 -2.67 18.49 6.67
N PRO A 116 -3.88 18.01 6.31
CA PRO A 116 -5.15 18.51 6.84
C PRO A 116 -5.26 18.44 8.37
N SER A 117 -4.73 17.39 9.01
CA SER A 117 -4.67 17.33 10.48
C SER A 117 -3.57 18.19 11.10
N GLY A 118 -2.61 18.63 10.28
CA GLY A 118 -1.44 19.38 10.73
C GLY A 118 -0.39 18.53 11.47
N ASN A 119 -0.51 17.20 11.44
CA ASN A 119 0.41 16.27 12.09
C ASN A 119 1.65 15.96 11.25
N ILE A 120 1.56 16.17 9.94
CA ILE A 120 2.64 15.97 8.96
C ILE A 120 2.90 17.28 8.24
N ALA A 121 4.17 17.60 8.00
CA ALA A 121 4.59 18.74 7.19
C ALA A 121 5.71 18.35 6.23
N VAL A 122 5.59 18.73 4.96
CA VAL A 122 6.57 18.44 3.89
C VAL A 122 7.37 19.70 3.57
N ASP A 123 8.69 19.55 3.42
CA ASP A 123 9.61 20.65 3.10
C ASP A 123 9.55 20.98 1.60
N THR A 124 9.14 22.19 1.22
CA THR A 124 9.10 22.61 -0.18
C THR A 124 10.49 22.64 -0.82
N ASN A 125 11.56 22.84 -0.04
CA ASN A 125 12.92 22.83 -0.56
C ASN A 125 13.36 21.42 -0.99
N SER A 126 12.84 20.38 -0.35
CA SER A 126 13.14 19.00 -0.78
C SER A 126 12.62 18.72 -2.19
N LEU A 127 11.50 19.36 -2.59
CA LEU A 127 10.96 19.27 -3.95
C LEU A 127 11.81 20.03 -4.95
N LEU A 128 12.38 21.18 -4.57
CA LEU A 128 13.34 21.92 -5.39
C LEU A 128 14.61 21.10 -5.62
N GLU A 129 15.16 20.51 -4.57
CA GLU A 129 16.34 19.64 -4.66
C GLU A 129 16.05 18.45 -5.58
N LEU A 130 14.91 17.78 -5.39
CA LEU A 130 14.47 16.69 -6.26
C LEU A 130 14.38 17.11 -7.74
N LEU A 131 13.80 18.28 -8.02
CA LEU A 131 13.70 18.79 -9.39
C LEU A 131 15.07 19.14 -9.97
N ARG A 132 15.98 19.68 -9.18
CA ARG A 132 17.36 19.99 -9.63
C ARG A 132 18.14 18.72 -9.93
N ASP A 133 17.98 17.69 -9.11
CA ASP A 133 18.64 16.41 -9.29
C ASP A 133 18.08 15.61 -10.49
N ASP A 134 16.85 15.89 -10.93
CA ASP A 134 16.25 15.23 -12.11
C ASP A 134 16.95 15.62 -13.43
N GLY A 135 17.51 16.83 -13.53
CA GLY A 135 18.40 17.23 -14.61
C GLY A 135 18.16 18.62 -15.19
N ASN A 136 18.83 18.91 -16.32
CA ASN A 136 18.86 20.26 -16.90
C ASN A 136 17.50 20.75 -17.40
N PHE A 137 16.60 19.85 -17.78
CA PHE A 137 15.29 20.23 -18.29
C PHE A 137 14.43 20.90 -17.21
N THR A 138 14.30 20.28 -16.05
CA THR A 138 13.55 20.81 -14.90
C THR A 138 14.20 22.11 -14.39
N ILE A 139 15.52 22.19 -14.40
CA ILE A 139 16.29 23.42 -14.12
C ILE A 139 15.88 24.54 -15.09
N ALA A 140 15.83 24.27 -16.39
CA ALA A 140 15.40 25.25 -17.39
C ALA A 140 13.93 25.67 -17.20
N ALA A 141 13.03 24.71 -16.99
CA ALA A 141 11.62 24.96 -16.73
C ALA A 141 11.39 25.84 -15.48
N MET A 142 12.12 25.59 -14.39
CA MET A 142 12.10 26.43 -13.19
C MET A 142 12.61 27.86 -13.45
N GLY A 143 13.54 28.05 -14.39
CA GLY A 143 14.04 29.37 -14.77
C GLY A 143 13.07 30.19 -15.63
N VAL A 144 12.07 29.56 -16.24
CA VAL A 144 11.04 30.21 -17.06
C VAL A 144 9.85 30.68 -16.21
N ILE A 145 9.49 29.91 -15.18
CA ILE A 145 8.36 30.19 -14.31
C ILE A 145 8.70 31.34 -13.35
N SER A 146 7.72 32.18 -13.03
CA SER A 146 7.92 33.25 -12.03
C SER A 146 8.17 32.67 -10.62
N PRO A 147 8.97 33.34 -9.77
CA PRO A 147 9.21 32.88 -8.39
C PRO A 147 7.95 32.60 -7.57
N ASP A 148 6.93 33.46 -7.70
CA ASP A 148 5.66 33.33 -6.97
C ASP A 148 4.87 32.10 -7.46
N GLU A 149 4.80 31.90 -8.78
CA GLU A 149 4.10 30.76 -9.37
C GLU A 149 4.79 29.44 -9.04
N LEU A 150 6.12 29.40 -9.10
CA LEU A 150 6.90 28.22 -8.73
C LEU A 150 6.73 27.89 -7.24
N TYR A 151 6.74 28.90 -6.36
CA TYR A 151 6.47 28.68 -4.94
C TYR A 151 5.09 28.07 -4.71
N ASN A 152 4.04 28.66 -5.28
CA ASN A 152 2.67 28.17 -5.12
C ASN A 152 2.52 26.74 -5.64
N LEU A 153 3.13 26.43 -6.79
CA LEU A 153 3.16 25.07 -7.35
C LEU A 153 3.79 24.08 -6.37
N LEU A 154 4.99 24.38 -5.86
CA LEU A 154 5.70 23.51 -4.94
C LEU A 154 4.98 23.35 -3.61
N PHE A 155 4.38 24.43 -3.11
CA PHE A 155 3.61 24.42 -1.87
C PHE A 155 2.38 23.53 -1.99
N GLU A 156 1.62 23.65 -3.08
CA GLU A 156 0.46 22.79 -3.33
C GLU A 156 0.87 21.32 -3.52
N VAL A 157 1.96 21.05 -4.25
CA VAL A 157 2.47 19.68 -4.39
C VAL A 157 2.93 19.12 -3.03
N ALA A 158 3.61 19.92 -2.21
CA ALA A 158 4.02 19.52 -0.86
C ALA A 158 2.82 19.24 0.04
N ARG A 159 1.74 20.03 -0.06
CA ARG A 159 0.47 19.79 0.66
C ARG A 159 -0.15 18.46 0.25
N VAL A 160 -0.26 18.20 -1.06
CA VAL A 160 -0.77 16.93 -1.58
C VAL A 160 0.10 15.74 -1.13
N LEU A 161 1.43 15.92 -1.05
CA LEU A 161 2.31 14.88 -0.52
C LEU A 161 2.10 14.64 0.97
N ALA A 162 1.91 15.69 1.77
CA ALA A 162 1.59 15.58 3.18
C ALA A 162 0.25 14.85 3.40
N GLU A 163 -0.75 15.13 2.55
CA GLU A 163 -2.03 14.40 2.50
C GLU A 163 -1.84 12.91 2.17
N ILE A 164 -1.03 12.58 1.17
CA ILE A 164 -0.71 11.18 0.80
C ILE A 164 -0.02 10.47 1.96
N MET A 165 0.98 11.10 2.58
CA MET A 165 1.70 10.54 3.72
C MET A 165 0.79 10.31 4.92
N GLU A 166 -0.12 11.25 5.20
CA GLU A 166 -1.13 11.09 6.24
C GLU A 166 -2.06 9.91 5.95
N GLY A 167 -2.53 9.79 4.70
CA GLY A 167 -3.32 8.65 4.27
C GLY A 167 -2.58 7.33 4.42
N LEU A 168 -1.30 7.26 4.04
CA LEU A 168 -0.44 6.08 4.22
C LEU A 168 -0.29 5.69 5.70
N ASN A 169 -0.13 6.67 6.59
CA ASN A 169 0.00 6.43 8.03
C ASN A 169 -1.32 5.96 8.68
N GLN A 170 -2.45 6.24 8.05
CA GLN A 170 -3.77 5.76 8.46
C GLN A 170 -4.14 4.40 7.85
N LEU A 171 -3.37 3.89 6.88
CA LEU A 171 -3.65 2.58 6.29
C LEU A 171 -3.43 1.48 7.33
N GLN A 172 -4.53 0.85 7.74
CA GLN A 172 -4.51 -0.41 8.46
C GLN A 172 -5.03 -1.53 7.56
N PRO A 173 -4.20 -2.55 7.26
CA PRO A 173 -4.62 -3.66 6.40
C PRO A 173 -5.65 -4.58 7.07
N GLU A 174 -5.75 -4.58 8.39
CA GLU A 174 -6.79 -5.33 9.11
C GLU A 174 -8.06 -4.51 9.23
N ARG A 175 -9.18 -5.15 8.87
CA ARG A 175 -10.50 -4.55 8.98
C ARG A 175 -11.44 -5.49 9.74
N ASP A 176 -12.25 -4.93 10.62
CA ASP A 176 -13.30 -5.67 11.31
C ASP A 176 -14.49 -5.98 10.37
N SER A 177 -15.54 -6.61 10.91
CA SER A 177 -16.76 -6.93 10.17
C SER A 177 -17.52 -5.70 9.65
N ASP A 178 -17.28 -4.53 10.24
CA ASP A 178 -17.87 -3.26 9.87
C ASP A 178 -16.95 -2.43 8.96
N ASN A 179 -15.87 -3.05 8.46
CA ASN A 179 -14.89 -2.44 7.56
C ASN A 179 -14.08 -1.30 8.23
N MET A 180 -13.99 -1.30 9.56
CA MET A 180 -13.19 -0.36 10.36
C MET A 180 -11.80 -0.94 10.66
N PRO A 181 -10.76 -0.11 10.92
CA PRO A 181 -9.43 -0.58 11.30
C PRO A 181 -9.49 -1.53 12.50
N LEU A 182 -8.90 -2.72 12.40
CA LEU A 182 -8.82 -3.66 13.52
C LEU A 182 -7.67 -3.23 14.45
N GLU A 183 -7.96 -2.76 15.65
CA GLU A 183 -6.95 -2.29 16.62
C GLU A 183 -6.18 -3.43 17.34
N SER A 184 -6.47 -4.71 17.03
CA SER A 184 -5.87 -5.86 17.71
C SER A 184 -4.63 -6.41 17.01
N ASP A 185 -3.76 -7.09 17.75
CA ASP A 185 -2.63 -7.84 17.19
C ASP A 185 -3.07 -8.80 16.07
N PRO A 186 -2.25 -9.00 15.02
CA PRO A 186 -2.62 -9.81 13.88
C PRO A 186 -2.95 -11.25 14.30
N PRO A 187 -3.91 -11.91 13.62
CA PRO A 187 -4.34 -13.24 14.00
C PRO A 187 -3.14 -14.20 13.98
N PRO A 188 -3.01 -15.09 14.98
CA PRO A 188 -1.85 -15.93 15.15
C PRO A 188 -1.80 -17.02 14.06
N ALA A 189 -1.19 -16.70 12.92
CA ALA A 189 -1.18 -17.56 11.75
C ALA A 189 0.16 -18.27 11.49
N LEU A 190 1.20 -17.97 12.28
CA LEU A 190 2.52 -18.59 12.15
C LEU A 190 2.69 -19.73 13.16
N PRO A 191 3.49 -20.77 12.83
CA PRO A 191 3.74 -21.90 13.72
C PRO A 191 4.14 -21.51 15.15
N HIS A 192 5.02 -20.51 15.28
CA HIS A 192 5.52 -20.03 16.57
C HIS A 192 4.48 -19.23 17.35
N HIS A 193 3.48 -18.63 16.69
CA HIS A 193 2.33 -18.01 17.34
C HIS A 193 1.34 -19.07 17.82
N LEU A 194 1.04 -20.06 16.97
CA LEU A 194 0.08 -21.12 17.27
C LEU A 194 0.50 -22.00 18.45
N VAL A 195 1.78 -22.36 18.58
CA VAL A 195 2.26 -23.17 19.72
C VAL A 195 2.14 -22.44 21.07
N ARG A 196 2.12 -21.10 21.06
CA ARG A 196 1.97 -20.26 22.24
C ARG A 196 0.51 -20.07 22.65
N LEU A 197 -0.44 -20.25 21.74
CA LEU A 197 -1.87 -20.23 22.05
C LEU A 197 -2.26 -21.43 22.90
N ARG A 198 -3.18 -21.23 23.84
CA ARG A 198 -3.82 -22.35 24.53
C ARG A 198 -4.93 -22.90 23.64
N GLY A 199 -5.27 -24.19 23.80
CA GLY A 199 -6.35 -24.82 23.02
C GLY A 199 -7.67 -24.04 23.14
N ARG A 200 -8.01 -23.57 24.35
CA ARG A 200 -9.19 -22.73 24.59
C ARG A 200 -9.19 -21.41 23.77
N ASP A 201 -8.01 -20.83 23.56
CA ASP A 201 -7.87 -19.57 22.85
C ASP A 201 -8.05 -19.82 21.34
N LEU A 202 -7.53 -20.96 20.84
CA LEU A 202 -7.79 -21.43 19.46
C LEU A 202 -9.28 -21.73 19.24
N SER A 203 -9.92 -22.48 20.14
CA SER A 203 -11.36 -22.78 20.04
C SER A 203 -12.20 -21.50 20.02
N THR A 204 -11.80 -20.46 20.76
CA THR A 204 -12.45 -19.15 20.72
C THR A 204 -12.34 -18.52 19.32
N ILE A 205 -11.17 -18.59 18.68
CA ILE A 205 -10.96 -18.10 17.30
C ILE A 205 -11.79 -18.91 16.29
N ILE A 206 -11.83 -20.24 16.45
CA ILE A 206 -12.65 -21.12 15.60
C ILE A 206 -14.13 -20.75 15.76
N ASP A 207 -14.61 -20.56 16.99
CA ASP A 207 -16.00 -20.20 17.26
C ASP A 207 -16.37 -18.82 16.71
N GLN A 208 -15.47 -17.84 16.80
CA GLN A 208 -15.65 -16.52 16.17
C GLN A 208 -15.85 -16.61 14.65
N HIS A 209 -15.22 -17.58 13.99
CA HIS A 209 -15.31 -17.77 12.54
C HIS A 209 -16.23 -18.93 12.12
N ARG A 210 -16.83 -19.64 13.08
CA ARG A 210 -17.59 -20.89 12.88
C ARG A 210 -18.67 -20.77 11.82
N ALA A 211 -19.47 -19.70 11.88
CA ALA A 211 -20.54 -19.45 10.91
C ALA A 211 -20.06 -19.33 9.45
N ARG A 212 -18.81 -18.88 9.24
CA ARG A 212 -18.17 -18.80 7.92
C ARG A 212 -17.49 -20.11 7.57
N MET A 213 -16.86 -20.76 8.54
CA MET A 213 -16.15 -22.03 8.34
C MET A 213 -17.10 -23.16 7.98
N THR A 214 -18.27 -23.28 8.61
CA THR A 214 -19.25 -24.34 8.32
C THR A 214 -19.80 -24.34 6.89
N ARG A 215 -19.55 -23.28 6.10
CA ARG A 215 -19.89 -23.23 4.66
C ARG A 215 -18.88 -23.96 3.78
N LEU A 216 -17.63 -24.10 4.23
CA LEU A 216 -16.50 -24.63 3.46
C LEU A 216 -15.81 -25.83 4.14
N TRP A 217 -16.05 -26.01 5.44
CA TRP A 217 -15.41 -27.01 6.30
C TRP A 217 -16.48 -27.89 6.94
N LYS A 218 -16.21 -29.19 7.02
CA LYS A 218 -17.02 -30.15 7.79
C LYS A 218 -16.65 -30.07 9.27
N GLU A 219 -17.58 -30.45 10.16
CA GLU A 219 -17.29 -30.52 11.60
C GLU A 219 -16.09 -31.42 11.91
N SER A 220 -15.92 -32.53 11.18
CA SER A 220 -14.76 -33.42 11.30
C SER A 220 -13.42 -32.73 10.97
N GLU A 221 -13.42 -31.74 10.08
CA GLU A 221 -12.22 -30.98 9.73
C GLU A 221 -11.91 -29.90 10.79
N LEU A 222 -12.94 -29.37 11.46
CA LEU A 222 -12.76 -28.47 12.60
C LEU A 222 -12.13 -29.21 13.79
N ASP A 223 -12.62 -30.41 14.08
CA ASP A 223 -12.04 -31.28 15.11
C ASP A 223 -10.59 -31.64 14.78
N GLN A 224 -10.28 -31.86 13.50
CA GLN A 224 -8.93 -32.14 13.04
C GLN A 224 -7.98 -30.97 13.27
N ILE A 225 -8.42 -29.72 13.07
CA ILE A 225 -7.61 -28.52 13.38
C ILE A 225 -7.22 -28.50 14.86
N GLU A 226 -8.17 -28.74 15.76
CA GLU A 226 -7.92 -28.73 17.21
C GLU A 226 -6.99 -29.88 17.64
N GLN A 227 -7.15 -31.06 17.03
CA GLN A 227 -6.26 -32.21 17.25
C GLN A 227 -4.83 -31.92 16.78
N GLU A 228 -4.66 -31.37 15.57
CA GLU A 228 -3.36 -31.00 15.03
C GLU A 228 -2.70 -29.91 15.88
N HIS A 229 -3.44 -28.91 16.37
CA HIS A 229 -2.93 -27.90 17.30
C HIS A 229 -2.45 -28.50 18.62
N SER A 230 -3.24 -29.40 19.21
CA SER A 230 -2.88 -30.09 20.44
C SER A 230 -1.60 -30.92 20.28
N ALA A 231 -1.50 -31.69 19.18
CA ALA A 231 -0.33 -32.47 18.83
C ALA A 231 0.91 -31.59 18.62
N MET A 232 0.76 -30.47 17.91
CA MET A 232 1.84 -29.52 17.67
C MET A 232 2.37 -28.90 18.96
N ARG A 233 1.47 -28.55 19.91
CA ARG A 233 1.86 -28.05 21.24
C ARG A 233 2.57 -29.11 22.07
N GLN A 234 2.12 -30.35 22.02
CA GLN A 234 2.77 -31.46 22.70
C GLN A 234 4.20 -31.67 22.16
N MET A 235 4.36 -31.67 20.84
CA MET A 235 5.66 -31.79 20.17
C MET A 235 6.60 -30.64 20.51
N TYR A 236 6.06 -29.41 20.61
CA TYR A 236 6.83 -28.25 21.05
C TYR A 236 7.28 -28.33 22.51
N ALA A 237 6.48 -28.97 23.38
CA ALA A 237 6.84 -29.19 24.78
C ALA A 237 7.84 -30.35 24.97
N SER A 238 7.76 -31.38 24.13
CA SER A 238 8.54 -32.62 24.31
C SER A 238 9.87 -32.64 23.54
N SER A 239 9.98 -31.92 22.41
CA SER A 239 11.17 -31.96 21.55
C SER A 239 11.87 -30.60 21.47
N THR A 240 13.12 -30.56 21.92
CA THR A 240 14.01 -29.40 21.81
C THR A 240 14.38 -29.10 20.36
N GLU A 241 14.51 -30.12 19.50
CA GLU A 241 14.80 -29.95 18.07
C GLU A 241 13.62 -29.33 17.31
N PHE A 242 12.40 -29.79 17.60
CA PHE A 242 11.20 -29.21 17.01
C PHE A 242 11.02 -27.76 17.44
N ARG A 243 11.26 -27.47 18.72
CA ARG A 243 11.23 -26.10 19.25
C ARG A 243 12.25 -25.18 18.58
N ALA A 244 13.49 -25.64 18.40
CA ALA A 244 14.52 -24.88 17.71
C ALA A 244 14.15 -24.58 16.25
N LYS A 245 13.53 -25.54 15.53
CA LYS A 245 13.01 -25.34 14.18
C LYS A 245 11.91 -24.28 14.12
N VAL A 246 10.94 -24.36 15.03
CA VAL A 246 9.82 -23.40 15.09
C VAL A 246 10.32 -21.98 15.42
N GLU A 247 11.32 -21.86 16.29
CA GLU A 247 11.90 -20.56 16.69
C GLU A 247 12.87 -19.96 15.65
N GLN A 248 13.58 -20.77 14.85
CA GLN A 248 14.40 -20.28 13.74
C GLN A 248 13.55 -19.68 12.60
N ASN A 249 12.31 -20.15 12.43
CA ASN A 249 11.43 -19.74 11.34
C ASN A 249 10.76 -18.37 11.57
N VAL A 250 11.01 -17.68 12.70
CA VAL A 250 10.33 -16.41 13.04
C VAL A 250 10.56 -15.28 12.01
N LYS A 251 11.62 -15.37 11.21
CA LYS A 251 11.96 -14.36 10.18
C LYS A 251 11.62 -14.77 8.75
N LEU A 252 11.01 -15.94 8.56
CA LEU A 252 10.70 -16.48 7.23
C LEU A 252 9.26 -16.14 6.83
N ASP A 253 8.98 -16.11 5.53
CA ASP A 253 7.63 -15.94 5.00
C ASP A 253 6.71 -17.13 5.36
N PHE A 254 5.40 -16.96 5.18
CA PHE A 254 4.40 -17.98 5.53
C PHE A 254 4.70 -19.34 4.87
N ALA A 255 5.04 -19.35 3.58
CA ALA A 255 5.29 -20.59 2.84
C ALA A 255 6.47 -21.35 3.43
N ASN A 256 7.59 -20.67 3.68
CA ASN A 256 8.80 -21.23 4.24
C ASN A 256 8.65 -21.63 5.72
N CYS A 257 7.85 -20.88 6.49
CA CYS A 257 7.53 -21.25 7.88
C CYS A 257 6.81 -22.60 7.97
N TRP A 258 5.90 -22.85 7.02
CA TRP A 258 5.04 -24.04 7.01
C TRP A 258 5.59 -25.20 6.17
N ASP A 259 6.58 -24.99 5.29
CA ASP A 259 7.11 -26.01 4.38
C ASP A 259 7.56 -27.29 5.11
N SER A 260 8.30 -27.11 6.21
CA SER A 260 8.77 -28.22 7.05
C SER A 260 7.70 -28.88 7.94
N LEU A 261 6.50 -28.29 8.02
CA LEU A 261 5.42 -28.67 8.94
C LEU A 261 4.16 -29.14 8.21
N ASP A 262 4.02 -28.85 6.92
CA ASP A 262 2.84 -29.13 6.09
C ASP A 262 2.49 -30.62 6.08
N ALA A 263 3.51 -31.48 6.00
CA ALA A 263 3.31 -32.92 6.00
C ALA A 263 2.70 -33.46 7.31
N TYR A 264 2.82 -32.73 8.42
CA TYR A 264 2.37 -33.16 9.74
C TYR A 264 1.09 -32.46 10.20
N TYR A 265 0.86 -31.22 9.76
CA TYR A 265 -0.26 -30.39 10.22
C TYR A 265 -0.98 -29.68 9.04
N PRO A 266 -1.51 -30.43 8.07
CA PRO A 266 -2.10 -29.86 6.86
C PRO A 266 -3.41 -29.09 7.12
N ALA A 267 -4.25 -29.55 8.05
CA ALA A 267 -5.49 -28.86 8.38
C ALA A 267 -5.21 -27.55 9.14
N LEU A 268 -4.25 -27.58 10.06
CA LEU A 268 -3.81 -26.41 10.81
C LEU A 268 -3.14 -25.38 9.90
N LYS A 269 -2.31 -25.81 8.92
CA LYS A 269 -1.74 -24.92 7.91
C LYS A 269 -2.81 -24.26 7.06
N ARG A 270 -3.82 -25.02 6.62
CA ARG A 270 -4.93 -24.49 5.81
C ARG A 270 -5.77 -23.50 6.61
N PHE A 271 -6.02 -23.79 7.89
CA PHE A 271 -6.71 -22.88 8.81
C PHE A 271 -5.92 -21.59 9.04
N ALA A 272 -4.63 -21.73 9.36
CA ALA A 272 -3.72 -20.61 9.57
C ALA A 272 -3.55 -19.77 8.30
N GLY A 273 -3.53 -20.41 7.13
CA GLY A 273 -3.58 -19.75 5.83
C GLY A 273 -4.85 -18.94 5.68
N GLY A 274 -6.02 -19.52 5.99
CA GLY A 274 -7.30 -18.81 5.99
C GLY A 274 -7.36 -17.62 6.94
N LEU A 275 -6.77 -17.74 8.14
CA LEU A 275 -6.63 -16.64 9.11
C LEU A 275 -5.64 -15.55 8.63
N ALA A 276 -4.55 -15.95 7.99
CA ALA A 276 -3.56 -15.04 7.39
C ALA A 276 -4.05 -14.36 6.12
N THR A 277 -5.05 -14.94 5.45
CA THR A 277 -5.59 -14.39 4.20
C THR A 277 -6.54 -13.26 4.55
N ILE A 278 -6.12 -12.04 4.22
CA ILE A 278 -6.93 -10.83 4.35
C ILE A 278 -8.20 -11.00 3.52
N PHE A 279 -9.31 -10.38 3.95
CA PHE A 279 -10.43 -10.10 3.04
C PHE A 279 -9.89 -9.52 1.73
N PRO A 280 -10.43 -9.91 0.56
CA PRO A 280 -9.94 -9.44 -0.72
C PRO A 280 -9.95 -7.91 -0.73
N GLY A 281 -8.77 -7.32 -0.54
CA GLY A 281 -8.56 -5.91 -0.75
C GLY A 281 -8.89 -5.61 -2.19
N THR A 282 -9.54 -4.49 -2.44
CA THR A 282 -9.99 -4.06 -3.78
C THR A 282 -8.85 -3.89 -4.80
N SER A 283 -7.59 -4.14 -4.43
CA SER A 283 -6.41 -4.01 -5.30
C SER A 283 -6.37 -5.05 -6.42
N THR A 284 -6.70 -6.32 -6.14
CA THR A 284 -6.80 -7.35 -7.20
C THR A 284 -8.00 -7.09 -8.10
N VAL A 285 -9.08 -6.58 -7.51
CA VAL A 285 -10.28 -6.16 -8.25
C VAL A 285 -9.94 -4.96 -9.14
N GLU A 286 -9.14 -3.99 -8.68
CA GLU A 286 -8.74 -2.82 -9.48
C GLU A 286 -7.80 -3.17 -10.64
N SER A 287 -6.91 -4.16 -10.51
CA SER A 287 -6.08 -4.63 -11.63
C SER A 287 -6.93 -5.30 -12.71
N ASP A 288 -7.93 -6.11 -12.32
CA ASP A 288 -8.86 -6.72 -13.27
C ASP A 288 -9.82 -5.69 -13.87
N LEU A 289 -10.25 -4.70 -13.08
CA LEU A 289 -11.01 -3.53 -13.55
C LEU A 289 -10.16 -2.57 -14.40
N SER A 290 -8.83 -2.69 -14.37
CA SER A 290 -7.94 -1.88 -15.21
C SER A 290 -7.93 -2.33 -16.67
N LEU A 291 -8.30 -3.59 -16.95
CA LEU A 291 -8.63 -4.07 -18.29
C LEU A 291 -9.93 -3.44 -18.81
N LEU A 292 -10.82 -2.98 -17.92
CA LEU A 292 -12.14 -2.40 -18.24
C LEU A 292 -12.13 -0.86 -18.30
N LYS A 293 -10.94 -0.23 -18.35
CA LYS A 293 -10.68 1.22 -18.14
C LYS A 293 -11.25 2.22 -19.15
N TRP A 294 -12.20 1.88 -20.01
CA TRP A 294 -12.63 2.80 -21.06
C TRP A 294 -13.90 3.63 -20.78
N VAL A 295 -14.60 3.48 -19.65
CA VAL A 295 -15.71 4.39 -19.30
C VAL A 295 -15.82 4.62 -17.78
N LYS A 296 -15.63 5.86 -17.31
CA LYS A 296 -15.92 6.29 -15.92
C LYS A 296 -16.79 7.55 -15.91
N PRO A 297 -18.08 7.47 -15.50
CA PRO A 297 -18.85 8.63 -15.05
C PRO A 297 -19.23 8.54 -13.56
N SER A 298 -19.76 9.66 -13.04
CA SER A 298 -19.88 10.11 -11.64
C SER A 298 -20.75 9.31 -10.67
N TYR A 299 -21.21 8.10 -11.01
CA TYR A 299 -22.24 7.37 -10.24
C TYR A 299 -21.74 6.00 -9.69
N LYS A 300 -20.42 5.80 -9.62
CA LYS A 300 -19.72 4.52 -9.41
C LYS A 300 -19.56 4.06 -7.94
N SER A 301 -20.56 4.23 -7.07
CA SER A 301 -20.58 3.52 -5.77
C SER A 301 -21.57 2.36 -5.70
N ARG A 302 -22.46 2.19 -6.69
CA ARG A 302 -23.50 1.13 -6.67
C ARG A 302 -23.47 0.15 -7.86
N LEU A 303 -22.63 0.42 -8.86
CA LEU A 303 -22.52 -0.38 -10.10
C LEU A 303 -21.46 -1.50 -10.02
N THR A 304 -20.53 -1.40 -9.06
CA THR A 304 -19.38 -2.30 -8.88
C THR A 304 -19.81 -3.67 -8.34
N ASP A 305 -20.80 -3.73 -7.46
CA ASP A 305 -21.25 -4.98 -6.84
C ASP A 305 -22.05 -5.85 -7.83
N PHE A 306 -22.98 -5.25 -8.59
CA PHE A 306 -23.85 -6.02 -9.50
C PHE A 306 -23.10 -6.56 -10.74
N SER A 307 -22.11 -5.81 -11.23
CA SER A 307 -21.37 -6.19 -12.44
C SER A 307 -20.35 -7.30 -12.16
N PHE A 308 -19.83 -7.39 -10.93
CA PHE A 308 -18.91 -8.45 -10.51
C PHE A 308 -19.66 -9.76 -10.26
N GLU A 309 -20.84 -9.70 -9.66
CA GLU A 309 -21.73 -10.84 -9.45
C GLU A 309 -22.21 -11.44 -10.80
N GLY A 310 -22.59 -10.60 -11.78
CA GLY A 310 -22.97 -11.07 -13.12
C GLY A 310 -21.84 -11.74 -13.92
N ALA A 311 -20.58 -11.33 -13.71
CA ALA A 311 -19.42 -11.90 -14.39
C ALA A 311 -18.97 -13.25 -13.80
N LEU A 312 -19.09 -13.43 -12.47
CA LEU A 312 -18.84 -14.72 -11.81
C LEU A 312 -19.92 -15.75 -12.17
N HIS A 313 -21.19 -15.32 -12.21
CA HIS A 313 -22.30 -16.18 -12.62
C HIS A 313 -22.18 -16.68 -14.07
N THR A 314 -21.76 -15.83 -15.01
CA THR A 314 -21.59 -16.24 -16.42
C THR A 314 -20.41 -17.18 -16.66
N LYS A 315 -19.32 -17.07 -15.88
CA LYS A 315 -18.21 -18.03 -15.92
C LYS A 315 -18.57 -19.37 -15.32
N GLN A 316 -19.29 -19.37 -14.19
CA GLN A 316 -19.69 -20.59 -13.51
C GLN A 316 -20.79 -21.35 -14.26
N PHE A 317 -21.71 -20.63 -14.94
CA PHE A 317 -22.72 -21.26 -15.81
C PHE A 317 -22.10 -21.96 -17.02
N ALA A 318 -21.12 -21.35 -17.69
CA ALA A 318 -20.44 -21.97 -18.83
C ALA A 318 -19.64 -23.23 -18.45
N GLU A 319 -19.05 -23.25 -17.24
CA GLU A 319 -18.36 -24.44 -16.72
C GLU A 319 -19.35 -25.55 -16.33
N LEU A 320 -20.49 -25.21 -15.73
CA LEU A 320 -21.53 -26.18 -15.36
C LEU A 320 -22.26 -26.78 -16.57
N ASP A 321 -22.52 -26.00 -17.62
CA ASP A 321 -23.14 -26.46 -18.88
C ASP A 321 -22.21 -27.38 -19.70
N SER A 322 -20.90 -27.38 -19.39
CA SER A 322 -19.89 -28.18 -20.08
C SER A 322 -19.62 -29.56 -19.46
N ILE A 323 -20.23 -29.88 -18.31
CA ILE A 323 -20.07 -31.18 -17.63
C ILE A 323 -21.17 -32.13 -18.13
N PRO A 324 -20.84 -33.27 -18.76
CA PRO A 324 -21.83 -34.28 -19.12
C PRO A 324 -22.46 -34.86 -17.85
N LEU A 325 -23.79 -34.90 -17.82
CA LEU A 325 -24.53 -35.68 -16.83
C LEU A 325 -24.45 -37.15 -17.28
N ASP A 326 -23.86 -38.02 -16.43
CA ASP A 326 -23.90 -39.48 -16.63
C ASP A 326 -25.35 -40.01 -16.67
#